data_AF-B9EZ71-F1
#
_entry.id   AF-B9EZ71-F1
#
_cell.length_a   1.000
_cell.length_b   1.000
_cell.length_c   1.000
_cell.angle_alpha   90.00
_cell.angle_beta   90.00
_cell.angle_gamma   90.00
#
_symmetry.space_group_name_H-M   'P 1'
#
loop_
_entity.id
_entity.type
_entity.pdbx_description
1 polymer ?
#
loop_
_entity_poly.entity_id
_entity_poly.type
_entity_poly.pdbx_seq_one_letter_code
_entity_poly.pdbx_strand_id
1 'polypeptide(L)'
;MALPLYFMSVLELPAWAIKEIEKKCRGFLWKGDEEAPGHCSLVAWEKLCLPIENGGLGIRNLALMGVALRARWAWMSRAHPDGPWAQPPDKKARQCFLAGSTMVLGNGESTSFWCDNWLLGGGSIEFRAPILFSFVRDRGRSVGSALRNNSWVADIRGGLSI
;
A
#
# COMPACT_ATOMS: atom_id res chain seq x y z
N MET A 1 -18.95 4.47 -14.36
CA MET A 1 -17.68 3.86 -13.90
C MET A 1 -17.80 3.13 -12.54
N ALA A 2 -18.89 2.42 -12.23
CA ALA A 2 -19.01 1.73 -10.93
C ALA A 2 -18.26 0.38 -10.93
N LEU A 3 -18.35 -0.36 -12.04
CA LEU A 3 -17.82 -1.72 -12.13
C LEU A 3 -16.28 -1.80 -12.08
N PRO A 4 -15.50 -0.96 -12.79
CA PRO A 4 -14.03 -0.99 -12.68
C PRO A 4 -13.55 -0.62 -11.27
N LEU A 5 -14.23 0.31 -10.58
CA LEU A 5 -13.90 0.68 -9.20
C LEU A 5 -14.09 -0.48 -8.24
N TYR A 6 -15.21 -1.21 -8.38
CA TYR A 6 -15.47 -2.40 -7.59
C TYR A 6 -14.36 -3.44 -7.80
N PHE A 7 -14.04 -3.79 -9.05
CA PHE A 7 -12.99 -4.76 -9.34
C PHE A 7 -11.62 -4.32 -8.81
N MET A 8 -11.22 -3.06 -9.02
CA MET A 8 -9.97 -2.53 -8.47
C MET A 8 -9.90 -2.62 -6.95
N SER A 9 -11.05 -2.51 -6.27
CA SER A 9 -11.13 -2.60 -4.82
C SER A 9 -10.96 -4.02 -4.28
N VAL A 10 -11.10 -5.06 -5.11
CA VAL A 10 -11.00 -6.47 -4.69
C VAL A 10 -9.79 -7.16 -5.31
N LEU A 11 -9.41 -6.79 -6.54
CA LEU A 11 -8.41 -7.45 -7.36
C LEU A 11 -7.36 -6.44 -7.88
N GLU A 12 -6.14 -6.92 -8.11
CA GLU A 12 -5.17 -6.18 -8.92
C GLU A 12 -5.56 -6.32 -10.39
N LEU A 13 -5.96 -5.22 -11.03
CA LEU A 13 -6.29 -5.23 -12.45
C LEU A 13 -5.04 -5.57 -13.27
N PRO A 14 -5.13 -6.48 -14.26
CA PRO A 14 -4.04 -6.73 -15.19
C PRO A 14 -3.62 -5.44 -15.92
N ALA A 15 -2.33 -5.31 -16.20
CA ALA A 15 -1.79 -4.13 -16.87
C ALA A 15 -2.44 -3.86 -18.24
N TRP A 16 -2.83 -4.90 -18.98
CA TRP A 16 -3.55 -4.74 -20.24
C TRP A 16 -4.93 -4.11 -20.05
N ALA A 17 -5.67 -4.46 -18.99
CA ALA A 17 -7.00 -3.93 -18.72
C ALA A 17 -6.92 -2.45 -18.36
N ILE A 18 -5.92 -2.07 -17.56
CA ILE A 18 -5.62 -0.67 -17.26
C ILE A 18 -5.34 0.10 -18.56
N LYS A 19 -4.47 -0.44 -19.43
CA LYS A 19 -4.13 0.19 -20.72
C LYS A 19 -5.34 0.38 -21.63
N GLU A 20 -6.25 -0.59 -21.69
CA GLU A 20 -7.48 -0.46 -22.49
C GLU A 20 -8.44 0.60 -21.94
N ILE A 21 -8.60 0.67 -20.61
CA ILE A 21 -9.42 1.73 -19.99
C ILE A 21 -8.77 3.10 -20.25
N GLU A 22 -7.46 3.24 -20.05
CA GLU A 22 -6.74 4.48 -20.31
C GLU A 22 -6.82 4.89 -21.77
N LYS A 23 -6.77 3.94 -22.72
CA LYS A 23 -6.94 4.20 -24.15
C LYS A 23 -8.29 4.85 -24.44
N LYS A 24 -9.38 4.30 -23.88
CA LYS A 24 -10.73 4.88 -24.02
C LYS A 24 -10.83 6.26 -23.39
N CYS A 25 -10.26 6.45 -22.19
CA CYS A 25 -10.24 7.76 -21.55
C CYS A 25 -9.43 8.80 -22.35
N ARG A 26 -8.31 8.40 -22.96
CA ARG A 26 -7.50 9.24 -23.86
C ARG A 26 -8.27 9.63 -25.10
N GLY A 27 -8.98 8.68 -25.71
CA GLY A 27 -9.80 8.98 -26.88
C GLY A 27 -10.86 10.02 -26.57
N PHE A 28 -11.62 9.80 -25.49
CA PHE A 28 -12.62 10.76 -25.04
C PHE A 28 -12.01 12.15 -24.80
N LEU A 29 -10.89 12.23 -24.08
CA LEU A 29 -10.26 13.51 -23.73
C LEU A 29 -9.78 14.32 -24.95
N TRP A 30 -9.21 13.67 -25.96
CA TRP A 30 -8.57 14.37 -27.08
C TRP A 30 -9.41 14.46 -28.35
N LYS A 31 -10.40 13.57 -28.52
CA LYS A 31 -11.21 13.48 -29.75
C LYS A 31 -12.71 13.50 -29.50
N GLY A 32 -13.16 13.36 -28.25
CA GLY A 32 -14.58 13.20 -27.93
C GLY A 32 -15.15 11.83 -28.37
N ASP A 33 -14.29 10.87 -28.69
CA ASP A 33 -14.65 9.52 -29.15
C ASP A 33 -13.77 8.47 -28.45
N GLU A 34 -14.35 7.33 -28.06
CA GLU A 34 -13.61 6.24 -27.40
C GLU A 34 -12.57 5.59 -28.32
N GLU A 35 -12.79 5.63 -29.64
CA GLU A 35 -11.89 5.04 -30.64
C GLU A 35 -10.99 6.10 -31.27
N ALA A 36 -9.99 6.56 -30.51
CA ALA A 36 -8.96 7.45 -31.04
C ALA A 36 -7.65 6.70 -31.36
N PRO A 37 -7.02 6.97 -32.51
CA PRO A 37 -5.69 6.43 -32.78
C PRO A 37 -4.65 7.04 -31.82
N GLY A 38 -3.71 6.21 -31.36
CA GLY A 38 -2.81 6.54 -30.24
C GLY A 38 -1.94 7.80 -30.41
N HIS A 39 -1.73 8.26 -31.65
CA HIS A 39 -0.99 9.49 -31.96
C HIS A 39 -1.77 10.78 -31.65
N CYS A 40 -3.03 10.69 -31.21
CA CYS A 40 -3.83 11.86 -30.84
C CYS A 40 -3.51 12.42 -29.45
N SER A 41 -2.73 11.70 -28.64
CA SER A 41 -2.34 12.17 -27.30
C SER A 41 -1.24 13.23 -27.38
N LEU A 42 -1.58 14.48 -27.03
CA LEU A 42 -0.63 15.60 -27.03
C LEU A 42 0.28 15.61 -25.80
N VAL A 43 -0.12 14.93 -24.72
CA VAL A 43 0.57 14.91 -23.43
C VAL A 43 0.62 13.47 -22.91
N ALA A 44 1.75 13.09 -22.32
CA ALA A 44 1.91 11.81 -21.64
C ALA A 44 0.86 11.65 -20.53
N TRP A 45 0.25 10.46 -20.44
CA TRP A 45 -0.86 10.20 -19.52
C TRP A 45 -0.48 10.38 -18.06
N GLU A 46 0.75 10.00 -17.71
CA GLU A 46 1.32 10.14 -16.38
C GLU A 46 1.37 11.60 -15.93
N LYS A 47 1.60 12.54 -16.85
CA LYS A 47 1.56 13.99 -16.55
C LYS A 47 0.14 14.47 -16.29
N LEU A 48 -0.84 13.98 -17.06
CA LEU A 48 -2.24 14.33 -16.85
C LEU A 48 -2.76 13.81 -15.50
N CYS A 49 -2.17 12.73 -14.99
CA CYS A 49 -2.52 12.18 -13.69
C CYS A 49 -1.97 12.95 -12.48
N LEU A 50 -1.08 13.91 -12.69
CA LEU A 50 -0.57 14.74 -11.60
C LEU A 50 -1.69 15.65 -11.05
N PRO A 51 -1.60 16.07 -9.78
CA PRO A 51 -2.44 17.14 -9.25
C PRO A 51 -2.38 18.40 -10.13
N ILE A 52 -3.47 19.18 -10.13
CA ILE A 52 -3.53 20.45 -10.88
C ILE A 52 -2.41 21.40 -10.43
N GLU A 53 -2.13 21.41 -9.12
CA GLU A 53 -1.03 22.17 -8.50
C GLU A 53 0.36 21.79 -9.06
N ASN A 54 0.50 20.56 -9.55
CA ASN A 54 1.73 20.05 -10.15
C ASN A 54 1.69 20.06 -11.69
N GLY A 55 0.78 20.85 -12.29
CA GLY A 55 0.66 21.01 -13.73
C GLY A 55 -0.04 19.85 -14.47
N GLY A 56 -0.73 18.98 -13.74
CA GLY A 56 -1.57 17.92 -14.32
C GLY A 56 -3.04 18.31 -14.46
N LEU A 57 -3.88 17.34 -14.81
CA LEU A 57 -5.34 17.50 -14.89
C LEU A 57 -6.08 16.86 -13.71
N GLY A 58 -5.37 16.26 -12.75
CA GLY A 58 -5.96 15.54 -11.62
C GLY A 58 -6.68 14.24 -12.03
N ILE A 59 -6.38 13.70 -13.23
CA ILE A 59 -6.94 12.42 -13.68
C ILE A 59 -6.40 11.30 -12.79
N ARG A 60 -7.25 10.39 -12.31
CA ARG A 60 -6.79 9.32 -11.42
C ARG A 60 -5.95 8.31 -12.19
N ASN A 61 -4.71 8.08 -11.73
CA ASN A 61 -3.90 6.96 -12.18
C ASN A 61 -4.56 5.66 -11.67
N LEU A 62 -5.04 4.81 -12.59
CA LEU A 62 -5.82 3.61 -12.24
C LEU A 62 -4.99 2.59 -11.45
N ALA A 63 -3.70 2.45 -11.74
CA ALA A 63 -2.83 1.54 -11.01
C ALA A 63 -2.68 1.98 -9.54
N LEU A 64 -2.41 3.26 -9.30
CA LEU A 64 -2.32 3.82 -7.95
C LEU A 64 -3.67 3.81 -7.24
N MET A 65 -4.74 4.14 -7.95
CA MET A 65 -6.11 4.10 -7.41
C MET A 65 -6.49 2.69 -6.96
N GLY A 66 -6.14 1.66 -7.72
CA GLY A 66 -6.37 0.27 -7.32
C GLY A 66 -5.62 -0.11 -6.03
N VAL A 67 -4.35 0.27 -5.91
CA VAL A 67 -3.57 0.06 -4.68
C VAL A 67 -4.22 0.77 -3.49
N ALA A 68 -4.62 2.03 -3.65
CA ALA A 68 -5.28 2.80 -2.60
C ALA A 68 -6.62 2.19 -2.18
N LEU A 69 -7.44 1.73 -3.13
CA LEU A 69 -8.71 1.08 -2.82
C LEU A 69 -8.53 -0.22 -2.04
N ARG A 70 -7.48 -1.01 -2.35
CA ARG A 70 -7.18 -2.26 -1.65
C ARG A 70 -6.52 -2.06 -0.30
N ALA A 71 -5.97 -0.88 0.00
CA ALA A 71 -5.42 -0.56 1.31
C ALA A 71 -6.46 -0.74 2.44
N ARG A 72 -7.77 -0.62 2.14
CA ARG A 72 -8.85 -0.91 3.09
C ARG A 72 -8.81 -2.33 3.67
N TRP A 73 -8.30 -3.30 2.91
CA TRP A 73 -8.23 -4.70 3.38
C TRP A 73 -7.16 -4.90 4.44
N ALA A 74 -6.10 -4.08 4.42
CA ALA A 74 -5.12 -4.05 5.49
C ALA A 74 -5.76 -3.70 6.84
N TRP A 75 -6.71 -2.76 6.83
CA TRP A 75 -7.51 -2.41 8.00
C TRP A 75 -8.48 -3.54 8.37
N MET A 76 -9.26 -4.05 7.42
CA MET A 76 -10.25 -5.10 7.67
C MET A 76 -9.63 -6.37 8.27
N SER A 77 -8.47 -6.80 7.77
CA SER A 77 -7.74 -7.96 8.30
C SER A 77 -7.31 -7.78 9.75
N ARG A 78 -7.08 -6.54 10.21
CA ARG A 78 -6.76 -6.23 11.61
C ARG A 78 -8.00 -6.08 12.49
N ALA A 79 -9.03 -5.39 11.99
CA ALA A 79 -10.24 -5.11 12.74
C ALA A 79 -11.12 -6.36 12.91
N HIS A 80 -11.09 -7.26 11.93
CA HIS A 80 -11.90 -8.47 11.86
C HIS A 80 -11.04 -9.65 11.40
N PRO A 81 -10.11 -10.16 12.24
CA PRO A 81 -9.20 -11.24 11.86
C PRO A 81 -9.92 -12.55 11.51
N ASP A 82 -11.09 -12.79 12.13
CA ASP A 82 -11.94 -13.97 11.84
C ASP A 82 -13.00 -13.69 10.76
N GLY A 83 -12.94 -12.51 10.14
CA GLY A 83 -13.89 -12.12 9.11
C GLY A 83 -13.67 -12.89 7.79
N PRO A 84 -14.72 -13.11 6.98
CA PRO A 84 -14.59 -13.74 5.66
C PRO A 84 -13.63 -13.01 4.71
N TRP A 85 -13.38 -11.74 5.00
CA TRP A 85 -12.54 -10.83 4.22
C TRP A 85 -11.21 -10.50 4.91
N ALA A 86 -10.79 -11.30 5.90
CA ALA A 86 -9.52 -11.14 6.60
C ALA A 86 -8.29 -11.52 5.75
N GLN A 87 -8.42 -11.52 4.42
CA GLN A 87 -7.31 -11.83 3.54
C GLN A 87 -6.26 -10.72 3.62
N PRO A 88 -4.97 -11.10 3.71
CA PRO A 88 -3.90 -10.11 3.75
C PRO A 88 -3.88 -9.32 2.44
N PRO A 89 -3.78 -7.98 2.50
CA PRO A 89 -3.65 -7.16 1.30
C PRO A 89 -2.37 -7.50 0.53
N ASP A 90 -2.35 -7.22 -0.77
CA ASP A 90 -1.13 -7.28 -1.56
C ASP A 90 -0.04 -6.34 -0.98
N LYS A 91 1.23 -6.60 -1.30
CA LYS A 91 2.37 -5.85 -0.73
C LYS A 91 2.24 -4.34 -0.96
N LYS A 92 1.80 -3.89 -2.14
CA LYS A 92 1.66 -2.47 -2.47
C LYS A 92 0.53 -1.86 -1.64
N ALA A 93 -0.60 -2.54 -1.54
CA ALA A 93 -1.74 -2.10 -0.72
C ALA A 93 -1.38 -2.03 0.78
N ARG A 94 -0.62 -3.02 1.29
CA ARG A 94 -0.08 -2.99 2.66
C ARG A 94 0.82 -1.78 2.87
N GLN A 95 1.76 -1.52 1.96
CA GLN A 95 2.66 -0.36 2.05
C GLN A 95 1.90 0.96 1.98
N CYS A 96 0.89 1.07 1.11
CA CYS A 96 0.02 2.24 1.02
C CYS A 96 -0.73 2.47 2.33
N PHE A 97 -1.29 1.42 2.94
CA PHE A 97 -1.94 1.49 4.25
C PHE A 97 -0.95 1.94 5.33
N LEU A 98 0.25 1.35 5.41
CA LEU A 98 1.25 1.73 6.40
C LEU A 98 1.69 3.19 6.22
N ALA A 99 1.92 3.65 4.99
CA ALA A 99 2.32 5.03 4.73
C ALA A 99 1.27 6.07 5.22
N GLY A 100 -0.01 5.69 5.22
CA GLY A 100 -1.10 6.56 5.67
C GLY A 100 -1.63 6.28 7.08
N SER A 101 -1.01 5.38 7.85
CA SER A 101 -1.49 5.02 9.19
C SER A 101 -0.39 4.95 10.26
N THR A 102 -0.80 5.26 11.48
CA THR A 102 -0.02 5.05 12.70
C THR A 102 -0.77 4.11 13.63
N MET A 103 -0.04 3.32 14.40
CA MET A 103 -0.59 2.36 15.34
C MET A 103 -0.57 2.95 16.74
N VAL A 104 -1.75 3.10 17.34
CA VAL A 104 -1.87 3.43 18.76
C VAL A 104 -1.86 2.13 19.54
N LEU A 105 -0.89 1.98 20.44
CA LEU A 105 -0.72 0.75 21.21
C LEU A 105 -1.76 0.63 22.33
N GLY A 106 -2.52 -0.46 22.29
CA GLY A 106 -3.23 -1.00 23.45
C GLY A 106 -2.34 -1.99 24.22
N ASN A 107 -2.79 -3.26 24.33
CA ASN A 107 -1.99 -4.34 24.91
C ASN A 107 -0.81 -4.81 24.01
N GLY A 108 -0.74 -4.32 22.77
CA GLY A 108 0.34 -4.61 21.83
C GLY A 108 0.29 -5.98 21.15
N GLU A 109 -0.74 -6.80 21.37
CA GLU A 109 -0.78 -8.17 20.80
C GLU A 109 -1.12 -8.20 19.31
N SER A 110 -1.89 -7.23 18.81
CA SER A 110 -2.29 -7.12 17.41
C SER A 110 -1.34 -6.29 16.53
N THR A 111 -0.22 -5.82 17.09
CA THR A 111 0.74 -4.94 16.43
C THR A 111 2.08 -5.64 16.31
N SER A 112 2.63 -5.72 15.09
CA SER A 112 3.98 -6.28 14.86
C SER A 112 5.04 -5.35 15.43
N PHE A 113 5.97 -5.91 16.20
CA PHE A 113 7.08 -5.15 16.79
C PHE A 113 8.00 -4.56 15.72
N TRP A 114 8.33 -5.34 14.69
CA TRP A 114 9.32 -4.90 13.70
C TRP A 114 8.72 -4.12 12.53
N CYS A 115 7.53 -4.51 12.06
CA CYS A 115 7.02 -4.10 10.75
C CYS A 115 5.92 -3.03 10.82
N ASP A 116 5.29 -2.81 11.98
CA ASP A 116 4.17 -1.86 12.10
C ASP A 116 4.61 -0.49 12.60
N ASN A 117 3.82 0.54 12.27
CA ASN A 117 4.12 1.94 12.54
C ASN A 117 3.70 2.37 13.95
N TRP A 118 4.31 1.79 14.99
CA TRP A 118 3.94 2.07 16.39
C TRP A 118 4.94 2.96 17.15
N LEU A 119 6.06 3.36 16.53
CA LEU A 119 7.05 4.23 17.17
C LEU A 119 6.53 5.66 17.33
N LEU A 120 7.00 6.34 18.38
CA LEU A 120 6.74 7.77 18.61
C LEU A 120 7.27 8.60 17.41
N GLY A 121 6.39 9.41 16.82
CA GLY A 121 6.68 10.15 15.58
C GLY A 121 6.49 9.33 14.29
N GLY A 122 5.90 8.13 14.37
CA GLY A 122 5.52 7.32 13.21
C GLY A 122 6.64 6.44 12.64
N GLY A 123 6.25 5.49 11.79
CA GLY A 123 7.15 4.53 11.15
C GLY A 123 7.44 3.29 12.00
N SER A 124 7.96 2.25 11.33
CA SER A 124 8.34 0.97 11.91
C SER A 124 9.84 0.91 12.24
N ILE A 125 10.24 -0.09 13.03
CA ILE A 125 11.67 -0.34 13.30
C ILE A 125 12.38 -0.76 12.01
N GLU A 126 11.73 -1.55 11.14
CA GLU A 126 12.23 -1.88 9.81
C GLU A 126 12.61 -0.62 9.01
N PHE A 127 11.75 0.41 9.03
CA PHE A 127 11.99 1.65 8.31
C PHE A 127 13.09 2.51 8.95
N ARG A 128 13.10 2.63 10.28
CA ARG A 128 14.05 3.50 11.00
C ARG A 128 15.44 2.89 11.19
N ALA A 129 15.53 1.57 11.29
CA ALA A 129 16.75 0.85 11.56
C ALA A 129 16.91 -0.36 10.60
N PRO A 130 17.06 -0.11 9.28
CA PRO A 130 17.09 -1.17 8.26
C PRO A 130 18.28 -2.13 8.43
N ILE A 131 19.42 -1.63 8.91
CA ILE A 131 20.60 -2.46 9.20
C ILE A 131 20.29 -3.43 10.34
N LEU A 132 19.72 -2.95 11.44
CA LEU A 132 19.31 -3.80 12.56
C LEU A 132 18.30 -4.86 12.09
N PHE A 133 17.29 -4.44 11.33
CA PHE A 133 16.26 -5.33 10.82
C PHE A 133 16.81 -6.43 9.89
N SER A 134 17.95 -6.20 9.23
CA SER A 134 18.61 -7.22 8.41
C SER A 134 19.08 -8.45 9.22
N PHE A 135 19.30 -8.28 10.53
CA PHE A 135 19.70 -9.35 11.45
C PHE A 135 18.52 -10.03 12.15
N VAL A 136 17.29 -9.56 11.92
CA VAL A 136 16.06 -10.07 12.55
C VAL A 136 15.55 -11.30 11.79
N ARG A 137 15.53 -12.45 12.48
CA ARG A 137 14.97 -13.70 11.93
C ARG A 137 13.47 -13.84 12.19
N ASP A 138 13.04 -13.59 13.41
CA ASP A 138 11.61 -13.59 13.74
C ASP A 138 11.03 -12.20 13.59
N ARG A 139 10.26 -12.00 12.51
CA ARG A 139 9.59 -10.75 12.19
C ARG A 139 8.12 -10.74 12.61
N GLY A 140 7.62 -11.87 13.14
CA GLY A 140 6.23 -12.08 13.50
C GLY A 140 5.87 -11.64 14.92
N ARG A 141 6.87 -11.34 15.76
CA ARG A 141 6.67 -10.98 17.17
C ARG A 141 5.75 -9.76 17.33
N SER A 142 4.80 -9.86 18.26
CA SER A 142 3.90 -8.76 18.65
C SER A 142 4.62 -7.76 19.56
N VAL A 143 4.17 -6.51 19.61
CA VAL A 143 4.71 -5.50 20.53
C VAL A 143 4.53 -5.93 21.99
N GLY A 144 3.36 -6.51 22.32
CA GLY A 144 3.04 -6.99 23.66
C GLY A 144 4.01 -8.05 24.15
N SER A 145 4.29 -9.05 23.30
CA SER A 145 5.28 -10.09 23.61
C SER A 145 6.71 -9.57 23.60
N ALA A 146 7.08 -8.72 22.64
CA ALA A 146 8.41 -8.14 22.47
C ALA A 146 8.89 -7.35 23.69
N LEU A 147 8.04 -6.46 24.21
CA LEU A 147 8.40 -5.61 25.34
C LEU A 147 8.44 -6.38 26.66
N ARG A 148 7.75 -7.53 26.73
CA ARG A 148 7.82 -8.41 27.90
C ARG A 148 9.24 -8.99 28.04
N ASN A 149 9.90 -8.64 29.14
CA ASN A 149 11.26 -9.07 29.47
C ASN A 149 12.30 -8.81 28.36
N ASN A 150 12.11 -7.77 27.53
CA ASN A 150 12.96 -7.47 26.38
C ASN A 150 13.17 -8.66 25.43
N SER A 151 12.14 -9.48 25.25
CA SER A 151 12.23 -10.72 24.47
C SER A 151 12.54 -10.49 22.99
N TRP A 152 12.29 -9.29 22.46
CA TRP A 152 12.63 -8.89 21.09
C TRP A 152 14.11 -9.03 20.75
N VAL A 153 15.00 -8.95 21.75
CA VAL A 153 16.45 -9.09 21.53
C VAL A 153 16.80 -10.48 20.99
N ALA A 154 16.01 -11.51 21.35
CA ALA A 154 16.22 -12.88 20.87
C ALA A 154 15.94 -13.05 19.37
N ASP A 155 15.23 -12.11 18.74
CA ASP A 155 14.92 -12.13 17.31
C ASP A 155 16.15 -11.77 16.46
N ILE A 156 17.13 -11.07 17.04
CA ILE A 156 18.35 -10.61 16.38
C ILE A 156 19.42 -11.69 16.48
N ARG A 157 20.02 -12.07 15.34
CA ARG A 157 21.16 -13.00 15.30
C ARG A 157 22.25 -12.54 14.36
N GLY A 158 23.51 -12.72 14.79
CA GLY A 158 24.70 -12.53 13.94
C GLY A 158 25.21 -11.10 13.79
N GLY A 159 24.60 -10.11 14.47
CA GLY A 159 25.03 -8.70 14.43
C GLY A 159 25.87 -8.22 15.62
N LEU A 160 26.05 -9.06 16.65
CA LEU A 160 26.84 -8.73 17.85
C LEU A 160 28.06 -9.64 17.90
N SER A 161 29.09 -9.31 17.10
CA SER A 161 30.47 -9.62 17.46
C SER A 161 30.93 -8.51 18.42
N ILE A 162 30.76 -8.72 19.72
CA ILE A 162 31.50 -8.02 20.77
C ILE A 162 32.43 -9.05 21.39
#